data_AF-A0A7L4JJY5-F1
#
_entry.id   AF-A0A7L4JJY5-F1
#
_cell.length_a   1.000
_cell.length_b   1.000
_cell.length_c   1.000
_cell.angle_alpha   90.00
_cell.angle_beta   90.00
_cell.angle_gamma   90.00
#
_symmetry.space_group_name_H-M   'P 1'
#
loop_
_entity.id
_entity.type
_entity.pdbx_description
1 polymer ?
#
loop_
_entity_poly.entity_id
_entity_poly.type
_entity_poly.pdbx_seq_one_letter_code
_entity_poly.pdbx_strand_id
1 'polypeptide(L)'
;QTLSLPVVVIVHGSQDNNATATVLWDNAFAEPGRVPFAVPDKVQWPQLCEALNMKFKAEVQSSRGLTKENLVFLAQKLFNSTSSHLEDYSSTTVSWSQFNRENLPGRNYTFWQWFDGVMEVLKKHLKPHWNDGAILGFVNKQQAHDLLINKPDGTFLLRFSDSEIGGITIA
;
A
#
# COMPACT_ATOMS: atom_id res chain seq x y z
N GLN A 1 29.52 18.35 14.63
CA GLN A 1 28.70 18.47 13.41
C GLN A 1 27.57 17.46 13.50
N THR A 2 26.36 17.83 13.10
CA THR A 2 25.20 16.91 13.05
C THR A 2 24.63 16.91 11.64
N LEU A 3 24.12 15.77 11.18
CA LEU A 3 23.43 15.63 9.89
C LEU A 3 21.95 15.39 10.16
N SER A 4 21.08 15.94 9.33
CA SER A 4 19.65 15.62 9.37
C SER A 4 19.38 14.22 8.81
N LEU A 5 18.15 13.75 8.99
CA LEU A 5 17.58 12.71 8.14
C LEU A 5 17.56 13.16 6.66
N PRO A 6 17.48 12.25 5.68
CA PRO A 6 17.42 12.61 4.28
C PRO A 6 16.21 13.47 3.96
N VAL A 7 16.40 14.40 3.02
CA VAL A 7 15.35 15.28 2.52
C VAL A 7 15.32 15.16 1.01
N VAL A 8 14.11 15.03 0.44
CA VAL A 8 13.89 15.06 -1.00
C VAL A 8 13.28 16.42 -1.35
N VAL A 9 13.95 17.17 -2.23
CA VAL A 9 13.46 18.46 -2.73
C VAL A 9 12.72 18.24 -4.04
N ILE A 10 11.46 18.66 -4.09
CA ILE A 10 10.63 18.63 -5.29
C ILE A 10 10.44 20.03 -5.86
N VAL A 11 10.25 20.12 -7.18
CA VAL A 11 9.98 21.39 -7.88
C VAL A 11 8.53 21.50 -8.34
N HIS A 12 7.79 20.38 -8.34
CA HIS A 12 6.39 20.34 -8.71
C HIS A 12 5.63 19.28 -7.89
N GLY A 13 4.37 19.54 -7.56
CA GLY A 13 3.55 18.65 -6.71
C GLY A 13 3.35 17.24 -7.30
N SER A 14 3.45 17.09 -8.62
CA SER A 14 3.38 15.77 -9.27
C SER A 14 4.54 14.82 -8.88
N GLN A 15 5.60 15.34 -8.27
CA GLN A 15 6.75 14.56 -7.80
C GLN A 15 6.59 14.08 -6.36
N ASP A 16 5.60 14.60 -5.62
CA ASP A 16 5.42 14.35 -4.18
C ASP A 16 5.23 12.87 -3.85
N ASN A 17 4.45 12.16 -4.69
CA ASN A 17 4.24 10.72 -4.54
C ASN A 17 5.58 9.94 -4.55
N ASN A 18 6.45 10.21 -5.53
CA ASN A 18 7.74 9.55 -5.63
C ASN A 18 8.69 9.96 -4.50
N ALA A 19 8.68 11.25 -4.13
CA ALA A 19 9.48 11.75 -3.02
C ALA A 19 9.11 11.07 -1.70
N THR A 20 7.81 10.92 -1.44
CA THR A 20 7.31 10.26 -0.23
C THR A 20 7.68 8.78 -0.18
N ALA A 21 7.65 8.07 -1.32
CA ALA A 21 8.17 6.69 -1.38
C ALA A 21 9.65 6.61 -1.02
N THR A 22 10.48 7.53 -1.54
CA THR A 22 11.93 7.54 -1.26
C THR A 22 12.18 7.78 0.23
N VAL A 23 11.49 8.74 0.83
CA VAL A 23 11.61 9.02 2.27
C VAL A 23 11.10 7.84 3.11
N LEU A 24 9.99 7.21 2.71
CA LEU A 24 9.45 6.02 3.40
C LEU A 24 10.46 4.88 3.39
N TRP A 25 11.05 4.56 2.23
CA TRP A 25 12.01 3.47 2.08
C TRP A 25 13.28 3.72 2.90
N ASP A 26 13.79 4.94 2.90
CA ASP A 26 14.97 5.29 3.70
C ASP A 26 14.67 5.18 5.20
N ASN A 27 13.59 5.79 5.67
CA ASN A 27 13.23 5.77 7.08
C ASN A 27 12.93 4.35 7.61
N ALA A 28 12.35 3.49 6.76
CA ALA A 28 11.97 2.14 7.15
C ALA A 28 13.15 1.17 7.19
N PHE A 29 14.16 1.35 6.31
CA PHE A 29 15.15 0.31 6.03
C PHE A 29 16.61 0.77 6.16
N ALA A 30 16.85 1.97 6.70
CA ALA A 30 18.19 2.42 7.03
C ALA A 30 18.84 1.53 8.11
N GLU A 31 20.05 1.02 7.82
CA GLU A 31 20.83 0.25 8.80
C GLU A 31 21.56 1.18 9.79
N PRO A 32 21.69 0.78 11.08
CA PRO A 32 22.49 1.52 12.05
C PRO A 32 23.96 1.66 11.59
N GLY A 33 24.49 2.89 11.62
CA GLY A 33 25.89 3.15 11.25
C GLY A 33 26.19 3.13 9.73
N ARG A 34 25.16 3.07 8.88
CA ARG A 34 25.31 3.14 7.42
C ARG A 34 26.09 4.39 6.98
N VAL A 35 26.73 4.28 5.81
CA VAL A 35 27.14 5.47 5.05
C VAL A 35 25.89 6.32 4.78
N PRO A 36 25.94 7.67 4.94
CA PRO A 36 24.75 8.51 4.82
C PRO A 36 23.92 8.19 3.58
N PHE A 37 22.62 7.95 3.81
CA PHE A 37 21.61 7.71 2.77
C PHE A 37 21.75 6.39 1.98
N ALA A 38 22.64 5.48 2.39
CA ALA A 38 22.69 4.13 1.85
C ALA A 38 21.48 3.31 2.32
N VAL A 39 20.71 2.73 1.41
CA VAL A 39 19.52 1.92 1.71
C VAL A 39 19.60 0.60 0.96
N PRO A 40 19.00 -0.49 1.47
CA PRO A 40 18.96 -1.74 0.75
C PRO A 40 18.11 -1.62 -0.52
N ASP A 41 18.55 -2.30 -1.59
CA ASP A 41 17.78 -2.41 -2.84
C ASP A 41 16.57 -3.34 -2.67
N LYS A 42 16.66 -4.32 -1.78
CA LYS A 42 15.60 -5.29 -1.49
C LYS A 42 15.39 -5.48 0.00
N VAL A 43 14.14 -5.69 0.39
CA VAL A 43 13.74 -5.95 1.78
C VAL A 43 12.79 -7.13 1.86
N GLN A 44 12.65 -7.74 3.03
CA GLN A 44 11.69 -8.82 3.22
C GLN A 44 10.26 -8.26 3.24
N TRP A 45 9.31 -8.97 2.62
CA TRP A 45 7.90 -8.55 2.56
C TRP A 45 7.31 -8.23 3.95
N PRO A 46 7.55 -9.03 5.01
CA PRO A 46 7.10 -8.68 6.36
C PRO A 46 7.59 -7.32 6.86
N GLN A 47 8.85 -6.94 6.56
CA GLN A 47 9.40 -5.64 6.95
C GLN A 47 8.68 -4.51 6.21
N LEU A 48 8.40 -4.70 4.92
CA LEU A 48 7.61 -3.75 4.14
C LEU A 48 6.16 -3.64 4.65
N CYS A 49 5.54 -4.75 5.08
CA CYS A 49 4.20 -4.73 5.66
C CYS A 49 4.12 -3.83 6.90
N GLU A 50 5.12 -3.88 7.77
CA GLU A 50 5.19 -3.04 8.96
C GLU A 50 5.28 -1.55 8.58
N ALA A 51 6.16 -1.21 7.64
CA ALA A 51 6.32 0.15 7.14
C ALA A 51 5.02 0.67 6.47
N LEU A 52 4.38 -0.14 5.64
CA LEU A 52 3.11 0.18 4.99
C LEU A 52 1.99 0.39 6.02
N ASN A 53 1.86 -0.49 7.01
CA ASN A 53 0.83 -0.38 8.04
C ASN A 53 1.03 0.86 8.92
N MET A 54 2.28 1.16 9.30
CA MET A 54 2.62 2.36 10.06
C MET A 54 2.27 3.62 9.27
N LYS A 55 2.72 3.69 8.01
CA LYS A 55 2.41 4.81 7.11
C LYS A 55 0.91 4.97 6.90
N PHE A 56 0.19 3.87 6.67
CA PHE A 56 -1.26 3.88 6.46
C PHE A 56 -2.03 4.44 7.66
N LYS A 57 -1.73 3.96 8.88
CA LYS A 57 -2.36 4.47 10.10
C LYS A 57 -2.08 5.95 10.32
N ALA A 58 -0.84 6.38 10.08
CA ALA A 58 -0.44 7.79 10.23
C ALA A 58 -1.14 8.69 9.20
N GLU A 59 -1.15 8.27 7.93
CA GLU A 59 -1.67 9.08 6.82
C GLU A 59 -3.21 9.19 6.86
N VAL A 60 -3.89 8.07 7.11
CA VAL A 60 -5.36 8.02 7.26
C VAL A 60 -5.79 8.57 8.63
N GLN A 61 -4.85 8.75 9.56
CA GLN A 61 -5.07 9.18 10.95
C GLN A 61 -6.10 8.29 11.66
N SER A 62 -5.89 6.98 11.55
CA SER A 62 -6.78 5.95 12.08
C SER A 62 -6.00 4.91 12.90
N SER A 63 -6.61 4.42 13.97
CA SER A 63 -6.12 3.23 14.68
C SER A 63 -6.39 1.94 13.89
N ARG A 64 -7.38 1.94 12.98
CA ARG A 64 -7.67 0.85 12.05
C ARG A 64 -6.59 0.81 10.96
N GLY A 65 -5.64 -0.10 11.14
CA GLY A 65 -4.60 -0.36 10.16
C GLY A 65 -4.97 -1.44 9.16
N LEU A 66 -3.94 -1.98 8.52
CA LEU A 66 -4.04 -3.11 7.60
C LEU A 66 -4.18 -4.42 8.40
N THR A 67 -5.21 -5.21 8.08
CA THR A 67 -5.38 -6.56 8.62
C THR A 67 -4.51 -7.57 7.86
N LYS A 68 -4.42 -8.81 8.35
CA LYS A 68 -3.68 -9.89 7.66
C LYS A 68 -4.21 -10.10 6.24
N GLU A 69 -5.53 -10.06 6.07
CA GLU A 69 -6.20 -10.20 4.78
C GLU A 69 -5.84 -9.05 3.83
N ASN A 70 -5.73 -7.82 4.35
CA ASN A 70 -5.27 -6.68 3.56
C ASN A 70 -3.83 -6.87 3.10
N LEU A 71 -2.95 -7.36 3.97
CA LEU A 71 -1.56 -7.65 3.61
C LEU A 71 -1.45 -8.77 2.57
N VAL A 72 -2.28 -9.81 2.66
CA VAL A 72 -2.35 -10.84 1.60
C VAL A 72 -2.77 -10.23 0.27
N PHE A 73 -3.81 -9.40 0.24
CA PHE A 73 -4.23 -8.71 -0.98
C PHE A 73 -3.12 -7.84 -1.58
N LEU A 74 -2.38 -7.10 -0.74
CA LEU A 74 -1.25 -6.28 -1.20
C LEU A 74 -0.11 -7.14 -1.75
N ALA A 75 0.18 -8.29 -1.14
CA ALA A 75 1.16 -9.24 -1.63
C ALA A 75 0.74 -9.80 -3.00
N GLN A 76 -0.50 -10.26 -3.13
CA GLN A 76 -1.06 -10.74 -4.41
C GLN A 76 -0.94 -9.67 -5.50
N LYS A 77 -1.26 -8.41 -5.17
CA LYS A 77 -1.14 -7.27 -6.09
C LYS A 77 0.31 -7.02 -6.51
N LEU A 78 1.24 -6.96 -5.56
CA LEU A 78 2.64 -6.62 -5.82
C LEU A 78 3.37 -7.72 -6.59
N PHE A 79 3.16 -8.98 -6.20
CA PHE A 79 3.86 -10.13 -6.76
C PHE A 79 3.13 -10.80 -7.92
N ASN A 80 1.92 -10.33 -8.26
CA ASN A 80 1.02 -11.00 -9.21
C ASN A 80 0.82 -12.49 -8.84
N SER A 81 0.65 -12.75 -7.54
CA SER A 81 0.54 -14.09 -6.95
C SER A 81 -0.91 -14.47 -6.69
N THR A 82 -1.20 -15.77 -6.76
CA THR A 82 -2.51 -16.35 -6.42
C THR A 82 -2.58 -16.91 -5.00
N SER A 83 -1.46 -16.92 -4.25
CA SER A 83 -1.46 -17.45 -2.88
C SER A 83 -2.34 -16.59 -1.96
N SER A 84 -3.17 -17.26 -1.17
CA SER A 84 -4.09 -16.68 -0.19
C SER A 84 -3.54 -16.67 1.25
N HIS A 85 -2.34 -17.21 1.49
CA HIS A 85 -1.77 -17.35 2.83
C HIS A 85 -0.60 -16.38 3.03
N LEU A 86 -0.64 -15.61 4.11
CA LEU A 86 0.40 -14.62 4.42
C LEU A 86 1.79 -15.28 4.63
N GLU A 87 1.80 -16.52 5.11
CA GLU A 87 3.01 -17.27 5.45
C GLU A 87 3.85 -17.63 4.23
N ASP A 88 3.21 -17.77 3.06
CA ASP A 88 3.87 -18.04 1.79
C ASP A 88 4.77 -16.87 1.36
N TYR A 89 4.51 -15.67 1.88
CA TYR A 89 5.28 -14.46 1.60
C TYR A 89 6.35 -14.16 2.66
N SER A 90 6.50 -15.01 3.67
CA SER A 90 7.41 -14.75 4.82
C SER A 90 8.89 -14.61 4.44
N SER A 91 9.33 -15.31 3.40
CA SER A 91 10.70 -15.26 2.85
C SER A 91 10.80 -14.50 1.53
N THR A 92 9.69 -13.92 1.07
CA THR A 92 9.64 -13.18 -0.20
C THR A 92 10.29 -11.82 -0.02
N THR A 93 11.07 -11.40 -1.03
CA THR A 93 11.71 -10.08 -1.05
C THR A 93 11.04 -9.15 -2.06
N VAL A 94 11.05 -7.86 -1.74
CA VAL A 94 10.58 -6.77 -2.60
C VAL A 94 11.75 -5.87 -2.92
N SER A 95 11.99 -5.60 -4.20
CA SER A 95 12.95 -4.56 -4.61
C SER A 95 12.33 -3.16 -4.58
N TRP A 96 13.16 -2.14 -4.43
CA TRP A 96 12.78 -0.76 -4.65
C TRP A 96 12.14 -0.55 -6.04
N SER A 97 12.64 -1.29 -7.05
CA SER A 97 12.09 -1.21 -8.39
C SER A 97 10.64 -1.72 -8.45
N GLN A 98 10.35 -2.88 -7.86
CA GLN A 98 8.98 -3.42 -7.78
C GLN A 98 8.05 -2.51 -6.97
N PHE A 99 8.59 -1.88 -5.92
CA PHE A 99 7.81 -0.99 -5.05
C PHE A 99 7.39 0.31 -5.75
N ASN A 100 8.32 1.02 -6.41
CA ASN A 100 8.06 2.36 -6.92
C ASN A 100 8.77 2.74 -8.25
N ARG A 101 9.14 1.76 -9.10
CA ARG A 101 9.69 2.05 -10.44
C ARG A 101 8.98 1.28 -11.54
N GLU A 102 8.73 0.00 -11.32
CA GLU A 102 8.06 -0.89 -12.25
C GLU A 102 6.55 -0.73 -12.12
N ASN A 103 5.87 -0.67 -13.26
CA ASN A 103 4.41 -0.65 -13.27
C ASN A 103 3.85 -2.02 -12.94
N LEU A 104 2.71 -2.05 -12.24
CA LEU A 104 1.98 -3.29 -12.02
C LEU A 104 1.51 -3.91 -13.34
N PRO A 105 1.42 -5.24 -13.45
CA PRO A 105 0.98 -5.90 -14.67
C PRO A 105 -0.36 -5.37 -15.19
N GLY A 106 -0.39 -4.94 -16.46
CA GLY A 106 -1.58 -4.38 -17.10
C GLY A 106 -1.98 -2.97 -16.62
N ARG A 107 -1.11 -2.28 -15.88
CA ARG A 107 -1.33 -0.92 -15.37
C ARG A 107 -0.23 0.04 -15.82
N ASN A 108 -0.52 1.33 -15.74
CA ASN A 108 0.41 2.42 -16.05
C ASN A 108 0.93 3.12 -14.79
N TYR A 109 0.89 2.43 -13.65
CA TYR A 109 1.32 2.93 -12.35
C TYR A 109 1.99 1.84 -11.52
N THR A 110 2.82 2.28 -10.57
CA THR A 110 3.56 1.43 -9.63
C THR A 110 2.68 0.95 -8.47
N PHE A 111 3.18 -0.01 -7.70
CA PHE A 111 2.50 -0.44 -6.46
C PHE A 111 2.31 0.73 -5.50
N TRP A 112 3.36 1.52 -5.26
CA TRP A 112 3.30 2.65 -4.35
C TRP A 112 2.30 3.73 -4.81
N GLN A 113 2.27 4.07 -6.10
CA GLN A 113 1.31 5.04 -6.63
C GLN A 113 -0.13 4.63 -6.34
N TRP A 114 -0.46 3.35 -6.49
CA TRP A 114 -1.78 2.83 -6.14
C TRP A 114 -2.06 2.91 -4.64
N PHE A 115 -1.10 2.48 -3.81
CA PHE A 115 -1.26 2.45 -2.36
C PHE A 115 -1.38 3.85 -1.74
N ASP A 116 -0.58 4.79 -2.23
CA ASP A 116 -0.65 6.21 -1.85
C ASP A 116 -1.98 6.84 -2.26
N GLY A 117 -2.48 6.56 -3.47
CA GLY A 117 -3.81 6.99 -3.90
C GLY A 117 -4.93 6.48 -3.00
N VAL A 118 -4.82 5.25 -2.48
CA VAL A 118 -5.76 4.71 -1.49
C VAL A 118 -5.69 5.49 -0.17
N MET A 119 -4.49 5.76 0.35
CA MET A 119 -4.35 6.56 1.57
C MET A 119 -4.92 7.97 1.39
N GLU A 120 -4.70 8.57 0.22
CA GLU A 120 -5.12 9.93 -0.08
C GLU A 120 -6.65 10.08 -0.18
N VAL A 121 -7.34 9.16 -0.87
CA VAL A 121 -8.82 9.20 -0.93
C VAL A 121 -9.44 8.93 0.44
N LEU A 122 -8.85 8.03 1.23
CA LEU A 122 -9.30 7.78 2.59
C LEU A 122 -9.14 9.03 3.46
N LYS A 123 -7.93 9.59 3.50
CA LYS A 123 -7.60 10.78 4.28
C LYS A 123 -8.48 11.97 3.93
N LYS A 124 -8.70 12.23 2.63
CA LYS A 124 -9.46 13.41 2.17
C LYS A 124 -10.96 13.27 2.33
N HIS A 125 -11.50 12.08 2.09
CA HIS A 125 -12.95 11.95 1.86
C HIS A 125 -13.64 10.86 2.70
N LEU A 126 -12.92 9.81 3.11
CA LEU A 126 -13.57 8.57 3.57
C LEU A 126 -13.10 8.06 4.92
N LYS A 127 -12.28 8.84 5.63
CA LYS A 127 -11.75 8.49 6.96
C LYS A 127 -12.82 8.01 7.95
N PRO A 128 -13.98 8.68 8.11
CA PRO A 128 -15.02 8.18 9.03
C PRO A 128 -15.52 6.78 8.62
N HIS A 129 -15.70 6.55 7.32
CA HIS A 129 -16.27 5.30 6.79
C HIS A 129 -15.26 4.15 6.89
N TRP A 130 -13.96 4.47 6.78
CA TRP A 130 -12.90 3.53 7.11
C TRP A 130 -12.92 3.16 8.60
N ASN A 131 -13.04 4.14 9.49
CA ASN A 131 -13.06 3.88 10.93
C ASN A 131 -14.28 3.06 11.37
N ASP A 132 -15.44 3.30 10.75
CA ASP A 132 -16.69 2.61 11.07
C ASP A 132 -16.76 1.17 10.50
N GLY A 133 -15.76 0.75 9.72
CA GLY A 133 -15.75 -0.58 9.11
C GLY A 133 -16.58 -0.70 7.82
N ALA A 134 -17.21 0.38 7.35
CA ALA A 134 -18.07 0.38 6.17
C ALA A 134 -17.32 0.09 4.86
N ILE A 135 -16.01 0.37 4.83
CA ILE A 135 -15.14 0.08 3.69
C ILE A 135 -14.36 -1.21 3.98
N LEU A 136 -14.57 -2.22 3.14
CA LEU A 136 -13.79 -3.46 3.15
C LEU A 136 -12.43 -3.24 2.44
N GLY A 137 -12.44 -2.49 1.34
CA GLY A 137 -11.25 -1.87 0.77
C GLY A 137 -10.37 -2.81 -0.04
N PHE A 138 -9.49 -3.55 0.64
CA PHE A 138 -8.44 -4.38 0.02
C PHE A 138 -8.99 -5.74 -0.42
N VAL A 139 -9.84 -5.72 -1.45
CA VAL A 139 -10.52 -6.90 -1.98
C VAL A 139 -10.55 -6.82 -3.51
N ASN A 140 -10.13 -7.89 -4.18
CA ASN A 140 -10.13 -7.94 -5.64
C ASN A 140 -11.52 -8.28 -6.19
N LYS A 141 -11.71 -8.13 -7.51
CA LYS A 141 -13.01 -8.37 -8.16
C LYS A 141 -13.55 -9.79 -7.92
N GLN A 142 -12.69 -10.81 -7.95
CA GLN A 142 -13.09 -12.20 -7.74
C GLN A 142 -13.52 -12.43 -6.29
N GLN A 143 -12.72 -11.99 -5.33
CA GLN A 143 -13.04 -12.09 -3.90
C GLN A 143 -14.35 -11.36 -3.57
N ALA A 144 -14.59 -10.19 -4.16
CA ALA A 144 -15.84 -9.46 -3.97
C ALA A 144 -17.04 -10.27 -4.50
N HIS A 145 -16.91 -10.87 -5.68
CA HIS A 145 -17.94 -11.74 -6.24
C HIS A 145 -18.24 -12.94 -5.33
N ASP A 146 -17.20 -13.64 -4.87
CA ASP A 146 -17.33 -14.83 -4.02
C ASP A 146 -17.97 -14.49 -2.65
N LEU A 147 -17.70 -13.29 -2.12
CA LEU A 147 -18.30 -12.81 -0.88
C LEU A 147 -19.79 -12.46 -1.01
N LEU A 148 -20.24 -12.06 -2.20
CA LEU A 148 -21.58 -11.53 -2.45
C LEU A 148 -22.55 -12.53 -3.09
N ILE A 149 -22.06 -13.53 -3.85
CA ILE A 149 -22.92 -14.43 -4.64
C ILE A 149 -24.01 -15.13 -3.84
N ASN A 150 -23.77 -15.41 -2.55
CA ASN A 150 -24.71 -16.08 -1.66
C ASN A 150 -25.33 -15.14 -0.61
N LYS A 151 -25.31 -13.82 -0.86
CA LYS A 151 -25.90 -12.82 0.03
C LYS A 151 -27.27 -12.36 -0.48
N PRO A 152 -28.15 -11.85 0.40
CA PRO A 152 -29.44 -11.31 -0.02
C PRO A 152 -29.29 -10.18 -1.04
N ASP A 153 -30.29 -10.04 -1.90
CA ASP A 153 -30.36 -8.96 -2.89
C ASP A 153 -30.21 -7.58 -2.23
N GLY A 154 -29.42 -6.72 -2.87
CA GLY A 154 -29.08 -5.39 -2.35
C GLY A 154 -27.92 -5.37 -1.36
N THR A 155 -27.32 -6.52 -1.03
CA THR A 155 -26.03 -6.54 -0.31
C THR A 155 -24.92 -6.06 -1.24
N PHE A 156 -24.10 -5.12 -0.77
CA PHE A 156 -22.97 -4.59 -1.52
C PHE A 156 -21.75 -4.42 -0.61
N LEU A 157 -20.58 -4.22 -1.21
CA LEU A 157 -19.37 -3.82 -0.49
C LEU A 157 -18.60 -2.73 -1.23
N LEU A 158 -17.83 -1.95 -0.47
CA LEU A 158 -16.90 -0.95 -1.00
C LEU A 158 -15.49 -1.52 -1.05
N ARG A 159 -14.87 -1.48 -2.22
CA ARG A 159 -13.48 -1.91 -2.45
C ARG A 159 -12.69 -0.84 -3.21
N PHE A 160 -11.38 -0.80 -3.00
CA PHE A 160 -10.50 0.09 -3.76
C PHE A 160 -10.41 -0.37 -5.21
N SER A 161 -10.47 0.59 -6.14
CA SER A 161 -10.42 0.31 -7.57
C SER A 161 -9.04 -0.19 -7.95
N ASP A 162 -9.01 -1.28 -8.72
CA ASP A 162 -7.80 -1.74 -9.37
C ASP A 162 -7.56 -1.02 -10.70
N SER A 163 -8.51 -0.24 -11.22
CA SER A 163 -8.39 0.39 -12.54
C SER A 163 -8.11 1.88 -12.51
N GLU A 164 -8.35 2.51 -11.36
CA GLU A 164 -8.20 3.94 -11.19
C GLU A 164 -7.55 4.21 -9.83
N ILE A 165 -6.46 4.97 -9.83
CA ILE A 165 -5.77 5.36 -8.59
C ILE A 165 -6.70 6.24 -7.77
N GLY A 166 -6.83 5.93 -6.47
CA GLY A 166 -7.71 6.68 -5.57
C GLY A 166 -9.21 6.48 -5.84
N GLY A 167 -9.59 5.58 -6.74
CA GLY A 167 -10.98 5.22 -6.98
C GLY A 167 -11.52 4.21 -5.97
N ILE A 168 -12.83 4.27 -5.70
CA ILE A 168 -13.58 3.23 -4.98
C ILE A 168 -14.68 2.70 -5.89
N THR A 169 -14.91 1.38 -5.82
CA THR A 169 -15.95 0.69 -6.55
C THR A 169 -16.96 0.07 -5.58
N ILE A 170 -18.23 0.13 -5.95
CA ILE A 170 -19.32 -0.61 -5.32
C ILE A 170 -19.44 -1.94 -6.06
N ALA A 171 -19.35 -3.05 -5.33
CA ALA A 171 -19.55 -4.41 -5.84
C ALA A 171 -20.82 -5.00 -5.24
#